data_AF-A0A0C2JKG8-F1
#
_entry.id   AF-A0A0C2JKG8-F1
#
_cell.length_a   1.000
_cell.length_b   1.000
_cell.length_c   1.000
_cell.angle_alpha   90.00
_cell.angle_beta   90.00
_cell.angle_gamma   90.00
#
_symmetry.space_group_name_H-M   'P 1'
#
loop_
_entity.id
_entity.type
_entity.pdbx_description
1 polymer ?
#
loop_
_entity_poly.entity_id
_entity_poly.type
_entity_poly.pdbx_seq_one_letter_code
_entity_poly.pdbx_strand_id
1 'polypeptide(L)'
;MGCNMDSELLSLLGATLIAVQKVDNLLYRSIQPLCKYQPLEALNTLGRMTPELFLQGTTAELKQTLLLLNDNVGEALPLSMNQMSDFIYKRNLVTRQFWQITDAEVKGGEKMANPKQFLLNLLNECEQWGMQVESSQK
;
A
#
# COMPACT_ATOMS: atom_id res chain seq x y z
N MET A 1 -16.09 -29.51 -3.48
CA MET A 1 -15.49 -29.04 -2.21
C MET A 1 -15.66 -27.55 -2.18
N GLY A 2 -16.67 -27.06 -1.46
CA GLY A 2 -16.91 -25.63 -1.30
C GLY A 2 -15.97 -25.09 -0.23
N CYS A 3 -15.18 -24.07 -0.57
CA CYS A 3 -14.43 -23.32 0.41
C CYS A 3 -15.42 -22.59 1.32
N ASN A 4 -15.67 -23.12 2.53
CA ASN A 4 -16.39 -22.39 3.58
C ASN A 4 -15.41 -21.35 4.15
N MET A 5 -15.13 -20.31 3.37
CA MET A 5 -14.55 -19.11 3.95
C MET A 5 -15.57 -18.55 4.94
N ASP A 6 -15.10 -18.34 6.16
CA ASP A 6 -15.88 -17.68 7.20
C ASP A 6 -16.41 -16.33 6.66
N SER A 7 -17.72 -16.09 6.77
CA SER A 7 -18.38 -14.84 6.39
C SER A 7 -17.71 -13.63 7.07
N GLU A 8 -17.17 -13.84 8.27
CA GLU A 8 -16.40 -12.86 9.00
C GLU A 8 -15.09 -12.51 8.28
N LEU A 9 -14.37 -13.51 7.76
CA LEU A 9 -13.11 -13.31 7.04
C LEU A 9 -13.34 -12.53 5.73
N LEU A 10 -14.42 -12.85 5.00
CA LEU A 10 -14.79 -12.14 3.77
C LEU A 10 -15.14 -10.67 4.04
N SER A 11 -15.91 -10.43 5.10
CA SER A 11 -16.29 -9.08 5.52
C SER A 11 -15.05 -8.26 5.93
N LEU A 12 -14.14 -8.88 6.68
CA LEU A 12 -12.87 -8.28 7.10
C LEU A 12 -11.95 -8.00 5.89
N LEU A 13 -11.88 -8.91 4.92
CA LEU A 13 -11.13 -8.71 3.68
C LEU A 13 -11.69 -7.51 2.91
N GLY A 14 -13.01 -7.42 2.75
CA GLY A 14 -13.67 -6.29 2.09
C GLY A 14 -13.36 -4.95 2.77
N ALA A 15 -13.45 -4.89 4.10
CA ALA A 15 -13.10 -3.69 4.86
C ALA A 15 -11.63 -3.30 4.67
N THR A 16 -10.74 -4.29 4.70
CA THR A 16 -9.28 -4.08 4.51
C THR A 16 -8.97 -3.56 3.11
N LEU A 17 -9.60 -4.11 2.06
CA LEU A 17 -9.40 -3.64 0.68
C LEU A 17 -9.82 -2.18 0.50
N ILE A 18 -10.92 -1.77 1.14
CA ILE A 18 -11.38 -0.38 1.11
C ILE A 18 -10.39 0.53 1.86
N ALA A 19 -9.92 0.10 3.05
CA ALA A 19 -8.97 0.87 3.85
C ALA A 19 -7.64 1.08 3.10
N VAL A 20 -7.14 0.04 2.45
CA VAL A 20 -5.94 0.10 1.60
C VAL A 20 -6.11 1.09 0.45
N GLN A 21 -7.25 1.05 -0.27
CA GLN A 21 -7.53 2.00 -1.35
C GLN A 21 -7.59 3.46 -0.86
N LYS A 22 -8.11 3.70 0.35
CA LYS A 22 -8.11 5.03 0.96
C LYS A 22 -6.69 5.52 1.21
N VAL A 23 -5.81 4.67 1.76
CA VAL A 23 -4.41 5.03 2.00
C VAL A 23 -3.66 5.27 0.68
N ASP A 24 -3.84 4.42 -0.34
CA ASP A 24 -3.27 4.65 -1.68
C ASP A 24 -3.66 6.03 -2.22
N ASN A 25 -4.95 6.38 -2.14
CA ASN A 25 -5.45 7.67 -2.61
C ASN A 25 -4.90 8.86 -1.80
N LEU A 26 -4.84 8.73 -0.47
CA LEU A 26 -4.28 9.75 0.41
C LEU A 26 -2.80 10.00 0.10
N LEU A 27 -2.01 8.93 -0.07
CA LEU A 27 -0.59 9.04 -0.45
C LEU A 27 -0.42 9.72 -1.80
N TYR A 28 -1.21 9.34 -2.80
CA TYR A 28 -1.20 10.02 -4.10
C TYR A 28 -1.48 11.52 -3.95
N ARG A 29 -2.56 11.89 -3.25
CA ARG A 29 -2.96 13.30 -3.11
C ARG A 29 -1.95 14.14 -2.33
N SER A 30 -1.24 13.54 -1.38
CA SER A 30 -0.20 14.22 -0.60
C SER A 30 1.11 14.37 -1.35
N ILE A 31 1.54 13.32 -2.06
CA ILE A 31 2.89 13.26 -2.64
C ILE A 31 2.92 13.83 -4.06
N GLN A 32 1.87 13.63 -4.86
CA GLN A 32 1.84 14.12 -6.25
C GLN A 32 2.13 15.62 -6.38
N PRO A 33 1.59 16.51 -5.52
CA PRO A 33 1.91 17.94 -5.57
C PRO A 33 3.38 18.24 -5.28
N LEU A 34 4.03 17.47 -4.39
CA LEU A 34 5.45 17.62 -4.04
C LEU A 34 6.36 17.29 -5.24
N CYS A 35 5.93 16.34 -6.07
CA CYS A 35 6.64 15.92 -7.27
C CYS A 35 6.39 16.83 -8.47
N LYS A 36 5.26 17.55 -8.47
CA LYS A 36 4.85 18.39 -9.59
C LYS A 36 5.75 19.62 -9.69
N TYR A 37 6.19 19.94 -10.90
CA TYR A 37 7.07 21.08 -11.20
C TYR A 37 8.47 21.01 -10.57
N GLN A 38 8.89 19.83 -10.09
CA GLN A 38 10.28 19.61 -9.72
C GLN A 38 11.20 19.72 -10.95
N PRO A 39 12.41 20.28 -10.80
CA PRO A 39 13.38 20.40 -11.89
C PRO A 39 13.95 19.04 -12.30
N LEU A 40 13.92 18.05 -11.41
CA LEU A 40 14.35 16.69 -11.69
C LEU A 40 13.25 15.95 -12.46
N GLU A 41 13.55 15.58 -13.71
CA GLU A 41 12.57 14.97 -14.63
C GLU A 41 11.94 13.68 -14.08
N ALA A 42 12.72 12.88 -13.33
CA ALA A 42 12.22 11.66 -12.69
C ALA A 42 11.11 11.95 -11.66
N LEU A 43 11.27 12.99 -10.84
CA LEU A 43 10.22 13.43 -9.91
C LEU A 43 9.05 14.07 -10.67
N ASN A 44 9.33 14.89 -11.68
CA ASN A 44 8.30 15.51 -12.48
C ASN A 44 7.39 14.46 -13.16
N THR A 45 7.99 13.36 -13.63
CA THR A 45 7.28 12.19 -14.18
C THR A 45 6.34 11.57 -13.15
N LEU A 46 6.80 11.35 -11.91
CA LEU A 46 5.92 10.90 -10.81
C LEU A 46 4.78 11.88 -10.56
N GLY A 47 5.06 13.19 -10.61
CA GLY A 47 4.06 14.25 -10.46
C GLY A 47 3.02 14.30 -11.59
N ARG A 48 3.25 13.61 -12.72
CA ARG A 48 2.30 13.49 -13.85
C ARG A 48 1.55 12.16 -13.88
N MET A 49 1.88 11.22 -12.99
CA MET A 49 1.19 9.93 -12.91
C MET A 49 -0.26 10.11 -12.46
N THR A 50 -1.13 9.20 -12.91
CA THR A 50 -2.49 9.10 -12.42
C THR A 50 -2.53 8.33 -11.09
N PRO A 51 -3.62 8.41 -10.30
CA PRO A 51 -3.76 7.65 -9.06
C PRO A 51 -3.55 6.14 -9.23
N GLU A 52 -3.93 5.58 -10.38
CA GLU A 52 -3.87 4.13 -10.65
C GLU A 52 -2.45 3.64 -10.95
N LEU A 53 -1.57 4.54 -11.40
CA LEU A 53 -0.18 4.25 -11.74
C LEU A 53 0.79 4.61 -10.62
N PHE A 54 0.40 5.57 -9.77
CA PHE A 54 1.25 6.05 -8.69
C PHE A 54 1.51 4.95 -7.66
N LEU A 55 2.79 4.70 -7.35
CA LEU A 55 3.25 3.63 -6.44
C LEU A 55 2.63 2.26 -6.75
N GLN A 56 2.32 1.98 -8.01
CA GLN A 56 1.82 0.69 -8.45
C GLN A 56 2.98 -0.26 -8.77
N GLY A 57 2.96 -1.46 -8.19
CA GLY A 57 4.05 -2.43 -8.31
C GLY A 57 4.42 -3.06 -6.96
N THR A 58 5.46 -3.89 -6.99
CA THR A 58 6.09 -4.51 -5.82
C THR A 58 7.07 -3.56 -5.14
N THR A 59 7.44 -3.86 -3.89
CA THR A 59 8.48 -3.10 -3.18
C THR A 59 9.83 -3.14 -3.89
N ALA A 60 10.14 -4.24 -4.59
CA ALA A 60 11.36 -4.38 -5.39
C ALA A 60 11.34 -3.45 -6.62
N GLU A 61 10.24 -3.43 -7.38
CA GLU A 61 10.07 -2.57 -8.55
C GLU A 61 10.08 -1.08 -8.17
N LEU A 62 9.49 -0.75 -7.03
CA LEU A 62 9.36 0.64 -6.57
C LEU A 62 10.52 1.12 -5.71
N LYS A 63 11.54 0.29 -5.45
CA LYS A 63 12.67 0.66 -4.57
C LYS A 63 13.34 1.97 -5.01
N GLN A 64 13.60 2.13 -6.30
CA GLN A 64 14.23 3.34 -6.84
C GLN A 64 13.29 4.55 -6.76
N THR A 65 12.00 4.35 -6.99
CA THR A 65 10.98 5.40 -6.83
C THR A 65 10.91 5.89 -5.38
N LEU A 66 10.93 4.98 -4.41
CA LEU A 66 10.89 5.33 -2.98
C LEU A 66 12.17 6.05 -2.53
N LEU A 67 13.35 5.62 -3.00
CA LEU A 67 14.62 6.32 -2.76
C LEU A 67 14.58 7.74 -3.36
N LEU A 68 14.14 7.87 -4.61
CA LEU A 68 14.02 9.16 -5.27
C LEU A 68 13.13 10.13 -4.50
N LEU A 69 11.99 9.67 -3.99
CA LEU A 69 11.10 10.48 -3.15
C LEU A 69 11.78 10.87 -1.84
N ASN A 70 12.38 9.89 -1.14
CA ASN A 70 13.06 10.12 0.12
C ASN A 70 14.20 11.14 0.01
N ASP A 71 15.02 11.03 -1.03
CA ASP A 71 16.24 11.83 -1.16
C ASP A 71 15.97 13.28 -1.60
N ASN A 72 14.81 13.56 -2.21
CA ASN A 72 14.50 14.87 -2.77
C ASN A 72 13.36 15.61 -2.08
N VAL A 73 12.38 14.88 -1.53
CA VAL A 73 11.22 15.47 -0.85
C VAL A 73 10.92 14.80 0.49
N GLY A 74 11.86 14.03 1.04
CA GLY A 74 11.69 13.18 2.21
C GLY A 74 11.12 13.88 3.45
N GLU A 75 11.55 15.11 3.72
CA GLU A 75 11.06 15.91 4.87
C GLU A 75 9.58 16.30 4.74
N ALA A 76 9.06 16.37 3.51
CA ALA A 76 7.67 16.69 3.22
C ALA A 76 6.80 15.44 3.01
N LEU A 77 7.40 14.24 3.01
CA LEU A 77 6.63 13.01 2.84
C LEU A 77 5.80 12.72 4.09
N PRO A 78 4.51 12.36 3.94
CA PRO A 78 3.65 12.06 5.07
C PRO A 78 4.04 10.77 5.81
N LEU A 79 4.68 9.83 5.10
CA LEU A 79 5.17 8.56 5.61
C LEU A 79 6.64 8.39 5.25
N SER A 80 7.40 7.73 6.13
CA SER A 80 8.78 7.34 5.84
C SER A 80 8.84 6.31 4.69
N MET A 81 10.00 6.19 4.05
CA MET A 81 10.27 5.16 3.05
C MET A 81 9.93 3.74 3.55
N ASN A 82 10.27 3.44 4.81
CA ASN A 82 9.97 2.14 5.42
C ASN A 82 8.46 1.91 5.56
N GLN A 83 7.72 2.90 6.04
CA GLN A 83 6.26 2.81 6.14
C GLN A 83 5.59 2.65 4.77
N MET A 84 6.03 3.40 3.75
CA MET A 84 5.51 3.23 2.38
C MET A 84 5.83 1.85 1.81
N SER A 85 7.04 1.33 2.05
CA SER A 85 7.43 0.00 1.59
C SER A 85 6.58 -1.09 2.26
N ASP A 86 6.36 -0.98 3.57
CA ASP A 86 5.52 -1.90 4.33
C ASP A 86 4.05 -1.88 3.85
N PHE A 87 3.51 -0.67 3.64
CA PHE A 87 2.17 -0.50 3.06
C PHE A 87 2.07 -1.15 1.67
N ILE A 88 3.00 -0.89 0.75
CA ILE A 88 3.01 -1.48 -0.61
C ILE A 88 3.07 -3.00 -0.55
N TYR A 89 3.89 -3.56 0.34
CA TYR A 89 4.00 -5.00 0.54
C TYR A 89 2.67 -5.59 1.00
N LYS A 90 2.08 -5.06 2.07
CA LYS A 90 0.82 -5.56 2.65
C LYS A 90 -0.38 -5.35 1.73
N ARG A 91 -0.45 -4.22 1.01
CA ARG A 91 -1.42 -3.97 -0.08
C ARG A 91 -1.35 -5.09 -1.11
N ASN A 92 -0.15 -5.43 -1.60
CA ASN A 92 -0.01 -6.44 -2.64
C ASN A 92 -0.39 -7.83 -2.14
N LEU A 93 -0.09 -8.15 -0.87
CA LEU A 93 -0.55 -9.38 -0.24
C LEU A 93 -2.08 -9.46 -0.31
N VAL A 94 -2.80 -8.44 0.16
CA VAL A 94 -4.26 -8.49 0.24
C VAL A 94 -4.96 -8.34 -1.12
N THR A 95 -4.38 -7.59 -2.07
CA THR A 95 -5.01 -7.30 -3.37
C THR A 95 -4.66 -8.30 -4.47
N ARG A 96 -3.50 -8.96 -4.41
CA ARG A 96 -3.00 -9.82 -5.50
C ARG A 96 -2.74 -11.26 -5.09
N GLN A 97 -2.40 -11.50 -3.82
CA GLN A 97 -1.87 -12.79 -3.38
C GLN A 97 -2.72 -13.46 -2.30
N PHE A 98 -3.73 -12.79 -1.75
CA PHE A 98 -4.47 -13.25 -0.56
C PHE A 98 -4.96 -14.69 -0.73
N TRP A 99 -5.63 -15.00 -1.84
CA TRP A 99 -6.11 -16.36 -2.09
C TRP A 99 -5.01 -17.41 -2.21
N GLN A 100 -3.87 -17.03 -2.80
CA GLN A 100 -2.74 -17.92 -3.02
C GLN A 100 -2.06 -18.29 -1.70
N ILE A 101 -2.00 -17.35 -0.76
CA ILE A 101 -1.31 -17.53 0.51
C ILE A 101 -2.23 -18.04 1.63
N THR A 102 -3.55 -17.94 1.49
CA THR A 102 -4.51 -18.39 2.52
C THR A 102 -5.18 -19.73 2.23
N ASP A 103 -5.44 -20.08 0.96
CA ASP A 103 -6.28 -21.24 0.62
C ASP A 103 -5.70 -22.15 -0.47
N ALA A 104 -4.98 -21.59 -1.45
CA ALA A 104 -4.47 -22.41 -2.54
C ALA A 104 -3.38 -23.41 -2.09
N GLU A 105 -3.50 -24.67 -2.47
CA GLU A 105 -2.42 -25.68 -2.41
C GLU A 105 -1.34 -25.39 -3.45
N VAL A 106 -0.73 -24.21 -3.41
CA VAL A 106 0.38 -23.86 -4.28
C VAL A 106 1.63 -24.57 -3.77
N LYS A 107 2.15 -25.52 -4.55
CA LYS A 107 3.43 -26.19 -4.24
C LYS A 107 4.55 -25.15 -4.13
N GLY A 108 5.17 -25.07 -2.95
CA GLY A 108 6.26 -24.13 -2.68
C GLY A 108 5.82 -22.71 -2.30
N GLY A 109 4.52 -22.44 -2.17
CA GLY A 109 4.02 -21.14 -1.69
C GLY A 109 4.12 -21.01 -0.17
N GLU A 110 4.57 -19.85 0.32
CA GLU A 110 4.45 -19.51 1.73
C GLU A 110 2.97 -19.40 2.11
N LYS A 111 2.54 -20.13 3.15
CA LYS A 111 1.19 -20.03 3.70
C LYS A 111 1.13 -18.99 4.80
N MET A 112 0.11 -18.14 4.73
CA MET A 112 -0.21 -17.20 5.79
C MET A 112 -0.81 -17.95 6.97
N ALA A 113 -0.12 -17.97 8.11
CA ALA A 113 -0.51 -18.76 9.27
C ALA A 113 -1.83 -18.30 9.92
N ASN A 114 -2.12 -17.00 9.92
CA ASN A 114 -3.36 -16.46 10.50
C ASN A 114 -3.91 -15.29 9.66
N PRO A 115 -4.74 -15.58 8.65
CA PRO A 115 -5.29 -14.58 7.74
C PRO A 115 -6.17 -13.53 8.43
N LYS A 116 -6.97 -13.95 9.42
CA LYS A 116 -7.84 -13.05 10.17
C LYS A 116 -7.03 -12.02 10.95
N GLN A 117 -6.02 -12.46 11.69
CA GLN A 117 -5.17 -11.54 12.46
C GLN A 117 -4.38 -10.61 11.55
N PHE A 118 -3.87 -11.11 10.41
CA PHE A 118 -3.20 -10.28 9.43
C PHE A 118 -4.10 -9.13 8.94
N LEU A 119 -5.35 -9.44 8.55
CA LEU A 119 -6.28 -8.41 8.07
C LEU A 119 -6.67 -7.41 9.17
N LEU A 120 -6.88 -7.86 10.42
CA LEU A 120 -7.13 -6.96 11.55
C LEU A 120 -5.97 -5.99 11.79
N ASN A 121 -4.73 -6.50 11.75
CA ASN A 121 -3.55 -5.68 11.91
C ASN A 121 -3.41 -4.67 10.76
N LEU A 122 -3.55 -5.12 9.52
CA LEU A 122 -3.46 -4.25 8.34
C LEU A 122 -4.55 -3.18 8.34
N LEU A 123 -5.78 -3.52 8.73
CA LEU A 123 -6.87 -2.55 8.84
C LEU A 123 -6.52 -1.43 9.84
N ASN A 124 -6.03 -1.78 11.03
CA ASN A 124 -5.58 -0.81 12.02
C ASN A 124 -4.37 0.01 11.54
N GLU A 125 -3.40 -0.61 10.86
CA GLU A 125 -2.26 0.10 10.27
C GLU A 125 -2.71 1.10 9.18
N CYS A 126 -3.70 0.74 8.35
CA CYS A 126 -4.28 1.65 7.38
C CYS A 126 -4.96 2.87 8.03
N GLU A 127 -5.65 2.68 9.16
CA GLU A 127 -6.21 3.80 9.92
C GLU A 127 -5.11 4.73 10.45
N GLN A 128 -4.03 4.16 11.00
CA GLN A 128 -2.88 4.92 11.51
C GLN A 128 -2.16 5.70 10.39
N TRP A 129 -1.88 5.05 9.27
CA TRP A 129 -1.28 5.71 8.09
C TRP A 129 -2.20 6.81 7.55
N GLY A 130 -3.51 6.54 7.45
CA GLY A 130 -4.49 7.54 7.01
C GLY A 130 -4.46 8.80 7.86
N MET A 131 -4.52 8.65 9.19
CA MET A 131 -4.45 9.78 10.13
C MET A 131 -3.13 10.55 10.03
N GLN A 132 -2.00 9.84 9.89
CA GLN A 132 -0.69 10.48 9.75
C GLN A 132 -0.61 11.31 8.45
N VAL A 133 -1.12 10.76 7.34
CA VAL A 133 -1.12 11.46 6.05
C VAL A 133 -2.01 12.71 6.10
N GLU A 134 -3.22 12.61 6.63
CA GLU A 134 -4.14 13.74 6.75
C GLU A 134 -3.63 14.82 7.71
N SER A 135 -2.91 14.43 8.77
CA SER A 135 -2.30 15.39 9.71
C SER A 135 -1.13 16.15 9.10
N SER A 136 -0.47 15.57 8.10
CA SER A 136 0.66 16.21 7.39
C SER A 136 0.20 17.23 6.33
N GLN A 137 -1.11 17.33 6.08
CA GLN A 137 -1.71 18.27 5.11
C GLN A 137 -2.23 19.57 5.74
N LYS A 138 -2.14 19.72 7.07
CA LYS A 138 -2.58 20.91 7.82
C LYS A 138 -1.41 21.84 8.10
#